data_AF-A0A927HYK7-F1
#
_entry.id   AF-A0A927HYK7-F1
#
_cell.length_a   1.000
_cell.length_b   1.000
_cell.length_c   1.000
_cell.angle_alpha   90.00
_cell.angle_beta   90.00
_cell.angle_gamma   90.00
#
_symmetry.space_group_name_H-M   'P 1'
#
loop_
_entity.id
_entity.type
_entity.pdbx_description
1 polymer ?
#
loop_
_entity_poly.entity_id
_entity_poly.type
_entity_poly.pdbx_seq_one_letter_code
_entity_poly.pdbx_strand_id
1 'polypeptide(L)'
;MDLLEKNDHLPAVDLQRFNQQAGQPPGAYPVSWQVNGVTLDARKTVTFRQNDRGQLTPCLKPEDLLQAGVNPAVLSQAPGATSRSCPELNALLPGSTVNFDFAHQRLVMTIPQALMTHRARIMFPLRCGTKVLAPFRVTIVIQAPASVPARAAPSAITI
;
A
#
# COMPACT_ATOMS: atom_id res chain seq x y z
N MET A 1 -49.00 -12.70 -1.20
CA MET A 1 -48.10 -12.84 -2.36
C MET A 1 -46.68 -12.82 -1.83
N ASP A 2 -46.05 -13.98 -1.71
CA ASP A 2 -44.64 -14.09 -1.35
C ASP A 2 -43.84 -14.04 -2.66
N LEU A 3 -43.09 -12.95 -2.88
CA LEU A 3 -42.41 -12.65 -4.16
C LEU A 3 -40.96 -13.16 -4.20
N LEU A 4 -40.51 -13.85 -3.15
CA LEU A 4 -39.15 -14.35 -3.04
C LEU A 4 -39.17 -15.88 -3.15
N GLU A 5 -38.47 -16.39 -4.16
CA GLU A 5 -38.29 -17.82 -4.31
C GLU A 5 -37.31 -18.32 -3.24
N LYS A 6 -37.84 -19.02 -2.23
CA LYS A 6 -37.06 -19.60 -1.14
C LYS A 6 -36.43 -20.92 -1.60
N ASN A 7 -35.10 -20.96 -1.64
CA ASN A 7 -34.36 -22.20 -1.81
C ASN A 7 -34.17 -22.90 -0.44
N ASP A 8 -34.79 -24.06 -0.23
CA ASP A 8 -34.75 -24.80 1.04
C ASP A 8 -33.37 -25.36 1.42
N HIS A 9 -32.40 -25.29 0.49
CA HIS A 9 -31.00 -25.65 0.73
C HIS A 9 -30.12 -24.48 1.19
N LEU A 10 -30.66 -23.25 1.23
CA LEU A 10 -29.95 -22.08 1.73
C LEU A 10 -30.44 -21.73 3.15
N PRO A 11 -29.55 -21.25 4.03
CA PRO A 11 -29.96 -20.77 5.35
C PRO A 11 -31.02 -19.66 5.22
N ALA A 12 -31.96 -19.64 6.16
CA ALA A 12 -33.05 -18.68 6.17
C ALA A 12 -32.51 -17.24 6.08
N VAL A 13 -32.90 -16.54 5.01
CA VAL A 13 -32.56 -15.14 4.82
C VAL A 13 -33.49 -14.30 5.68
N ASP A 14 -32.93 -13.48 6.58
CA ASP A 14 -33.72 -12.49 7.32
C ASP A 14 -34.20 -11.41 6.35
N LEU A 15 -35.52 -11.34 6.15
CA LEU A 15 -36.15 -10.41 5.22
C LEU A 15 -36.40 -9.02 5.84
N GLN A 16 -36.36 -8.90 7.18
CA GLN A 16 -36.63 -7.63 7.87
C GLN A 16 -35.57 -6.57 7.54
N ARG A 17 -34.37 -6.99 7.17
CA ARG A 17 -33.26 -6.11 6.77
C ARG A 17 -33.47 -5.36 5.45
N PHE A 18 -34.32 -5.87 4.55
CA PHE A 18 -34.65 -5.18 3.30
C PHE A 18 -35.67 -4.06 3.50
N ASN A 19 -36.37 -4.05 4.64
CA ASN A 19 -37.31 -3.00 5.04
C ASN A 19 -36.63 -1.84 5.77
N GLN A 20 -35.32 -1.95 6.06
CA GLN A 20 -34.54 -0.88 6.67
C GLN A 20 -33.85 -0.03 5.59
N GLN A 21 -33.78 1.29 5.78
CA GLN A 21 -33.18 2.23 4.83
C GLN A 21 -31.67 1.97 4.53
N ALA A 22 -31.00 1.11 5.30
CA ALA A 22 -29.60 0.67 5.11
C ALA A 22 -29.50 -0.75 4.50
N GLY A 23 -30.40 -1.07 3.56
CA GLY A 23 -30.86 -2.41 3.16
C GLY A 23 -29.98 -3.27 2.26
N GLN A 24 -28.65 -3.29 2.43
CA GLN A 24 -27.78 -4.17 1.65
C GLN A 24 -27.17 -5.33 2.45
N PRO A 25 -27.18 -6.59 1.94
CA PRO A 25 -26.40 -7.70 2.50
C PRO A 25 -24.90 -7.45 2.61
N PRO A 26 -24.22 -7.90 3.69
CA PRO A 26 -22.81 -8.25 3.54
C PRO A 26 -22.69 -9.41 2.55
N GLY A 27 -21.62 -9.40 1.76
CA GLY A 27 -21.46 -10.36 0.67
C GLY A 27 -20.38 -9.96 -0.33
N ALA A 28 -20.18 -10.78 -1.35
CA ALA A 28 -19.26 -10.50 -2.43
C ALA A 28 -19.98 -9.76 -3.57
N TYR A 29 -19.47 -8.57 -3.93
CA TYR A 29 -20.03 -7.75 -5.00
C TYR A 29 -18.97 -7.46 -6.06
N PRO A 30 -19.30 -7.57 -7.36
CA PRO A 30 -18.44 -7.02 -8.41
C PRO A 30 -18.52 -5.49 -8.34
N VAL A 31 -17.38 -4.83 -8.38
CA VAL A 31 -17.30 -3.36 -8.33
C VAL A 31 -16.28 -2.81 -9.32
N SER A 32 -16.57 -1.62 -9.85
CA SER A 32 -15.55 -0.75 -10.43
C SER A 32 -14.73 -0.15 -9.29
N TRP A 33 -13.47 -0.51 -9.22
CA TRP A 33 -12.56 -0.19 -8.13
C TRP A 33 -11.67 0.99 -8.49
N GLN A 34 -11.88 2.11 -7.78
CA GLN A 34 -11.20 3.39 -8.01
C GLN A 34 -10.41 3.82 -6.77
N VAL A 35 -9.15 4.19 -6.95
CA VAL A 35 -8.26 4.70 -5.90
C VAL A 35 -7.67 6.03 -6.33
N ASN A 36 -7.82 7.06 -5.50
CA ASN A 36 -7.31 8.41 -5.77
C ASN A 36 -7.72 8.94 -7.16
N GLY A 37 -8.95 8.63 -7.60
CA GLY A 37 -9.50 9.04 -8.89
C GLY A 37 -9.11 8.13 -10.08
N VAL A 38 -8.24 7.14 -9.90
CA VAL A 38 -7.82 6.21 -10.96
C VAL A 38 -8.54 4.88 -10.82
N THR A 39 -9.17 4.42 -11.90
CA THR A 39 -9.77 3.07 -11.95
C THR A 39 -8.66 2.04 -12.08
N LEU A 40 -8.52 1.19 -11.08
CA LEU A 40 -7.54 0.10 -11.06
C LEU A 40 -8.09 -1.16 -11.73
N ASP A 41 -9.38 -1.43 -11.50
CA ASP A 41 -10.09 -2.56 -12.09
C ASP A 41 -11.54 -2.14 -12.33
N ALA A 42 -12.04 -2.39 -13.54
CA ALA A 42 -13.43 -2.07 -13.88
C ALA A 42 -14.43 -3.06 -13.27
N ARG A 43 -13.98 -4.26 -12.86
CA ARG A 43 -14.85 -5.34 -12.38
C ARG A 43 -14.11 -6.28 -11.41
N LYS A 44 -13.74 -5.76 -10.25
CA LYS A 44 -13.15 -6.54 -9.15
C LYS A 44 -14.25 -7.09 -8.23
N THR A 45 -14.19 -8.37 -7.88
CA THR A 45 -15.05 -8.91 -6.82
C THR A 45 -14.47 -8.58 -5.45
N VAL A 46 -15.20 -7.82 -4.65
CA VAL A 46 -14.79 -7.43 -3.29
C VAL A 46 -15.83 -7.94 -2.29
N THR A 47 -15.35 -8.49 -1.17
CA THR A 47 -16.23 -8.92 -0.07
C THR A 47 -16.50 -7.74 0.85
N PHE A 48 -17.77 -7.47 1.14
CA PHE A 48 -18.21 -6.41 2.03
C PHE A 48 -18.77 -7.00 3.33
N ARG A 49 -18.47 -6.34 4.45
CA ARG A 49 -18.98 -6.66 5.79
C ARG A 49 -19.74 -5.46 6.32
N GLN A 50 -20.69 -5.68 7.23
CA GLN A 50 -21.27 -4.57 7.97
C GLN A 50 -20.38 -4.19 9.15
N ASN A 51 -20.14 -2.90 9.31
CA ASN A 51 -19.55 -2.34 10.52
C ASN A 51 -20.61 -2.15 11.63
N ASP A 52 -20.18 -1.67 12.80
CA ASP A 52 -21.07 -1.46 13.96
C ASP A 52 -22.20 -0.44 13.71
N ARG A 53 -22.08 0.36 12.64
CA ARG A 53 -23.08 1.34 12.19
C ARG A 53 -24.01 0.78 11.11
N GLY A 54 -23.89 -0.50 10.78
CA GLY A 54 -24.67 -1.18 9.74
C GLY A 54 -24.26 -0.83 8.30
N GLN A 55 -23.17 -0.07 8.11
CA GLN A 55 -22.68 0.32 6.78
C GLN A 55 -21.78 -0.76 6.19
N LEU A 56 -21.81 -0.91 4.87
CA LEU A 56 -20.93 -1.85 4.16
C LEU A 56 -19.50 -1.30 4.05
N THR A 57 -18.55 -2.03 4.63
CA THR A 57 -17.11 -1.79 4.50
C THR A 57 -16.49 -2.90 3.64
N PRO A 58 -15.63 -2.59 2.65
CA PRO A 58 -14.88 -3.59 1.89
C PRO A 58 -13.82 -4.26 2.77
N CYS A 59 -13.71 -5.57 2.67
CA CYS A 59 -12.57 -6.32 3.17
C CYS A 59 -11.51 -6.38 2.08
N LEU A 60 -10.43 -5.61 2.25
CA LEU A 60 -9.30 -5.55 1.33
C LEU A 60 -8.16 -6.37 1.89
N LYS A 61 -7.57 -7.19 1.03
CA LYS A 61 -6.40 -7.98 1.41
C LYS A 61 -5.12 -7.15 1.23
N PRO A 62 -3.99 -7.55 1.87
CA PRO A 62 -2.72 -6.85 1.68
C PRO A 62 -2.32 -6.72 0.21
N GLU A 63 -2.58 -7.73 -0.62
CA GLU A 63 -2.34 -7.68 -2.06
C GLU A 63 -3.16 -6.60 -2.78
N ASP A 64 -4.39 -6.35 -2.35
CA ASP A 64 -5.24 -5.29 -2.92
C ASP A 64 -4.68 -3.92 -2.55
N LEU A 65 -4.18 -3.75 -1.33
CA LEU A 65 -3.57 -2.50 -0.89
C LEU A 65 -2.24 -2.21 -1.61
N LEU A 66 -1.45 -3.25 -1.88
CA LEU A 66 -0.25 -3.13 -2.70
C LEU A 66 -0.60 -2.74 -4.15
N GLN A 67 -1.65 -3.34 -4.74
CA GLN A 67 -2.17 -2.95 -6.05
C GLN A 67 -2.69 -1.51 -6.07
N ALA A 68 -3.29 -1.05 -4.96
CA ALA A 68 -3.71 0.33 -4.76
C ALA A 68 -2.54 1.32 -4.63
N GLY A 69 -1.30 0.82 -4.56
CA GLY A 69 -0.09 1.63 -4.49
C GLY A 69 0.33 2.01 -3.07
N VAL A 70 -0.21 1.36 -2.05
CA VAL A 70 0.24 1.54 -0.65
C VAL A 70 1.68 1.08 -0.51
N ASN A 71 2.47 1.78 0.31
CA ASN A 71 3.86 1.43 0.57
C ASN A 71 3.92 0.11 1.38
N PRO A 72 4.65 -0.92 0.92
CA PRO A 72 4.78 -2.18 1.64
C PRO A 72 5.33 -2.01 3.07
N ALA A 73 6.21 -1.04 3.29
CA ALA A 73 6.75 -0.75 4.62
C ALA A 73 5.67 -0.28 5.61
N VAL A 74 4.65 0.45 5.12
CA VAL A 74 3.49 0.87 5.93
C VAL A 74 2.63 -0.35 6.28
N LEU A 75 2.39 -1.25 5.32
CA LEU A 75 1.60 -2.46 5.56
C LEU A 75 2.27 -3.43 6.56
N SER A 76 3.60 -3.56 6.52
CA SER A 76 4.34 -4.40 7.47
C SER A 76 4.28 -3.90 8.92
N GLN A 77 4.06 -2.59 9.10
CA GLN A 77 3.95 -1.96 10.43
C GLN A 77 2.51 -1.91 10.94
N ALA A 78 1.53 -2.13 10.06
CA ALA A 78 0.12 -1.99 10.39
C ALA A 78 -0.42 -3.27 11.07
N PRO A 79 -0.76 -3.22 12.37
CA PRO A 79 -1.28 -4.38 13.09
C PRO A 79 -2.65 -4.77 12.50
N GLY A 80 -2.82 -6.06 12.18
CA GLY A 80 -4.05 -6.55 11.57
C GLY A 80 -4.08 -6.51 10.03
N ALA A 81 -2.95 -6.27 9.36
CA ALA A 81 -2.79 -6.53 7.92
C ALA A 81 -2.54 -8.02 7.61
N THR A 82 -3.33 -8.93 8.19
CA THR A 82 -3.25 -10.36 7.84
C THR A 82 -4.32 -10.71 6.82
N SER A 83 -4.11 -11.75 6.01
CA SER A 83 -5.12 -12.20 5.02
C SER A 83 -6.44 -12.66 5.65
N ARG A 84 -6.46 -12.86 6.98
CA ARG A 84 -7.63 -13.35 7.73
C ARG A 84 -8.36 -12.23 8.49
N SER A 85 -7.72 -11.07 8.67
CA SER A 85 -8.30 -9.91 9.32
C SER A 85 -8.77 -8.90 8.27
N CYS A 86 -10.02 -8.44 8.41
CA CYS A 86 -10.59 -7.36 7.58
C CYS A 86 -10.70 -6.08 8.41
N PRO A 87 -9.58 -5.38 8.71
CA PRO A 87 -9.64 -4.12 9.42
C PRO A 87 -10.30 -3.03 8.55
N GLU A 88 -10.92 -2.05 9.21
CA GLU A 88 -11.39 -0.84 8.56
C GLU A 88 -10.22 -0.10 7.89
N LEU A 89 -10.41 0.39 6.66
CA LEU A 89 -9.33 1.00 5.87
C LEU A 89 -8.70 2.20 6.62
N ASN A 90 -9.52 3.03 7.26
CA ASN A 90 -9.03 4.19 8.01
C ASN A 90 -8.27 3.80 9.29
N ALA A 91 -8.57 2.64 9.89
CA ALA A 91 -7.80 2.14 11.02
C ALA A 91 -6.42 1.63 10.58
N LEU A 92 -6.35 1.04 9.38
CA LEU A 92 -5.11 0.54 8.80
C LEU A 92 -4.24 1.67 8.21
N LEU A 93 -4.88 2.62 7.54
CA LEU A 93 -4.26 3.72 6.80
C LEU A 93 -4.94 5.03 7.22
N PRO A 94 -4.47 5.69 8.29
CA PRO A 94 -5.09 6.89 8.82
C PRO A 94 -5.27 7.99 7.78
N GLY A 95 -6.49 8.56 7.70
CA GLY A 95 -6.84 9.60 6.73
C GLY A 95 -7.30 9.05 5.38
N SER A 96 -7.41 7.73 5.23
CA SER A 96 -8.01 7.11 4.05
C SER A 96 -9.53 7.10 4.14
N THR A 97 -10.21 7.26 3.01
CA THR A 97 -11.67 7.22 2.93
C THR A 97 -12.14 6.09 2.03
N VAL A 98 -13.31 5.57 2.33
CA VAL A 98 -13.99 4.54 1.54
C VAL A 98 -15.43 4.98 1.29
N ASN A 99 -15.85 4.91 0.03
CA ASN A 99 -17.23 5.13 -0.36
C ASN A 99 -17.66 4.04 -1.33
N PHE A 100 -18.66 3.25 -0.94
CA PHE A 100 -19.27 2.26 -1.81
C PHE A 100 -20.63 2.74 -2.30
N ASP A 101 -20.69 3.04 -3.59
CA ASP A 101 -21.91 3.36 -4.32
C ASP A 101 -22.50 2.07 -4.87
N PHE A 102 -23.41 1.46 -4.10
CA PHE A 102 -24.02 0.19 -4.47
C PHE A 102 -24.80 0.27 -5.78
N ALA A 103 -25.53 1.36 -6.00
CA ALA A 103 -26.40 1.54 -7.17
C ALA A 103 -25.59 1.48 -8.48
N HIS A 104 -24.37 2.00 -8.47
CA HIS A 104 -23.45 1.98 -9.61
C HIS A 104 -22.36 0.91 -9.51
N GLN A 105 -22.40 0.05 -8.49
CA GLN A 105 -21.36 -0.94 -8.20
C GLN A 105 -19.96 -0.32 -8.21
N ARG A 106 -19.78 0.83 -7.56
CA ARG A 106 -18.53 1.59 -7.62
C ARG A 106 -17.94 1.74 -6.23
N LEU A 107 -16.71 1.26 -6.07
CA LEU A 107 -15.91 1.40 -4.86
C LEU A 107 -14.87 2.49 -5.07
N VAL A 108 -15.06 3.64 -4.42
CA VAL A 108 -14.14 4.78 -4.47
C VAL A 108 -13.37 4.86 -3.17
N MET A 109 -12.05 4.89 -3.26
CA MET A 109 -11.18 5.03 -2.10
C MET A 109 -10.18 6.16 -2.30
N THR A 110 -9.82 6.81 -1.20
CA THR A 110 -8.74 7.80 -1.18
C THR A 110 -7.70 7.37 -0.17
N ILE A 111 -6.43 7.44 -0.56
CA ILE A 111 -5.28 7.03 0.25
C ILE A 111 -4.29 8.22 0.27
N PRO A 112 -3.87 8.70 1.46
CA PRO A 112 -2.90 9.77 1.58
C PRO A 112 -1.58 9.45 0.87
N GLN A 113 -1.04 10.43 0.14
CA GLN A 113 0.20 10.26 -0.64
C GLN A 113 1.40 9.84 0.21
N ALA A 114 1.45 10.24 1.50
CA ALA A 114 2.50 9.84 2.44
C ALA A 114 2.52 8.33 2.75
N LEU A 115 1.38 7.65 2.57
CA LEU A 115 1.24 6.20 2.77
C LEU A 115 1.42 5.41 1.48
N MET A 116 1.52 6.09 0.33
CA MET A 116 1.71 5.46 -0.96
C MET A 116 3.20 5.24 -1.26
N THR A 117 3.49 4.24 -2.08
CA THR A 117 4.82 4.08 -2.64
C THR A 117 5.14 5.31 -3.48
N HIS A 118 6.22 6.03 -3.14
CA HIS A 118 6.72 7.11 -3.97
C HIS A 118 7.07 6.59 -5.36
N ARG A 119 6.14 6.75 -6.30
CA ARG A 119 6.50 6.79 -7.71
C ARG A 119 7.01 8.19 -7.94
N ALA A 120 8.34 8.38 -7.88
CA ALA A 120 8.94 9.53 -8.53
C ALA A 120 8.40 9.50 -9.96
N ARG A 121 7.47 10.40 -10.28
CA ARG A 121 7.07 10.64 -11.65
C ARG A 121 8.38 11.10 -12.28
N ILE A 122 9.05 10.22 -13.03
CA ILE A 122 10.17 10.63 -13.85
C ILE A 122 9.53 11.54 -14.88
N MET A 123 9.43 12.82 -14.52
CA MET A 123 9.24 13.92 -15.44
C MET A 123 10.45 13.81 -16.36
N PHE A 124 10.22 13.29 -17.56
CA PHE A 124 11.23 13.19 -18.60
C PHE A 124 11.94 14.54 -18.77
N PRO A 125 13.24 14.52 -19.07
CA PRO A 125 14.16 15.60 -18.78
C PRO A 125 13.82 16.82 -19.64
N LEU A 126 13.79 18.01 -19.03
CA LEU A 126 14.06 19.20 -19.81
C LEU A 126 15.50 19.04 -20.32
N ARG A 127 15.62 18.78 -21.62
CA ARG A 127 16.90 18.85 -22.35
C ARG A 127 17.59 20.16 -21.95
N CYS A 128 18.68 20.08 -21.22
CA CYS A 128 19.58 21.20 -21.04
C CYS A 128 20.85 20.91 -21.85
N GLY A 129 20.95 21.62 -22.99
CA GLY A 129 22.15 22.00 -23.74
C GLY A 129 23.31 20.99 -23.89
N THR A 130 23.70 20.73 -25.14
CA THR A 130 25.02 20.19 -25.46
C THR A 130 26.12 21.08 -24.88
N LYS A 131 26.71 20.68 -23.77
CA LYS A 131 28.08 21.08 -23.42
C LYS A 131 28.90 19.80 -23.41
N VAL A 132 29.74 19.66 -24.44
CA VAL A 132 30.81 18.66 -24.47
C VAL A 132 31.66 18.92 -23.22
N LEU A 133 31.53 18.05 -22.23
CA LEU A 133 32.36 18.09 -21.04
C LEU A 133 33.76 17.60 -21.47
N ALA A 134 34.73 18.50 -21.44
CA ALA A 134 36.13 18.21 -21.77
C ALA A 134 36.66 17.02 -20.94
N PRO A 135 37.59 16.20 -21.47
CA PRO A 135 38.12 15.08 -20.72
C PRO A 135 38.90 15.58 -19.51
N PHE A 136 38.48 15.17 -18.32
CA PHE A 136 39.27 15.32 -17.10
C PHE A 136 40.56 14.49 -17.24
N ARG A 137 41.70 15.17 -17.33
CA ARG A 137 43.01 14.52 -17.22
C ARG A 137 43.34 14.32 -15.75
N VAL A 138 43.35 13.06 -15.32
CA VAL A 138 43.85 12.67 -14.00
C VAL A 138 45.33 12.34 -14.14
N THR A 139 46.20 13.15 -13.55
CA THR A 139 47.63 12.85 -13.41
C THR A 139 47.91 12.62 -11.94
N ILE A 140 48.08 11.35 -11.55
CA ILE A 140 48.52 10.96 -10.20
C ILE A 140 50.05 10.87 -10.25
N VAL A 141 50.71 11.77 -9.52
CA VAL A 141 52.13 11.61 -9.18
C VAL A 141 52.18 11.59 -7.66
N ILE A 142 52.40 10.42 -7.07
CA ILE A 142 52.76 10.33 -5.65
C ILE A 142 53.98 9.45 -5.53
N GLN A 143 55.06 10.09 -5.11
CA GLN A 143 56.43 9.61 -5.02
C GLN A 143 56.70 9.18 -3.56
N ALA A 144 57.21 7.96 -3.36
CA ALA A 144 57.68 7.43 -2.08
C ALA A 144 58.97 8.16 -1.64
N PRO A 145 59.42 8.16 -0.34
CA PRO A 145 60.07 6.95 0.19
C PRO A 145 60.14 6.75 1.74
N ALA A 146 60.57 5.51 2.08
CA ALA A 146 61.40 5.08 3.21
C ALA A 146 60.81 5.02 4.64
N SER A 147 60.49 3.79 5.05
CA SER A 147 60.34 3.37 6.46
C SER A 147 61.70 3.34 7.17
N VAL A 148 61.84 4.08 8.27
CA VAL A 148 62.99 4.05 9.19
C VAL A 148 62.79 2.91 10.21
N PRO A 149 63.73 1.98 10.41
CA PRO A 149 63.61 0.98 11.47
C PRO A 149 63.96 1.55 12.85
N ALA A 150 63.21 1.07 13.85
CA ALA A 150 63.15 1.55 15.22
C ALA A 150 64.40 1.24 16.07
N ARG A 151 64.62 2.14 17.02
CA ARG A 151 65.66 2.21 18.04
C ARG A 151 65.56 1.04 19.04
N ALA A 152 66.64 0.29 19.22
CA ALA A 152 66.77 -0.72 20.28
C ALA A 152 67.09 -0.04 21.63
N ALA A 153 66.39 -0.47 22.68
CA ALA A 153 66.62 -0.04 24.07
C ALA A 153 67.72 -0.91 24.74
N PRO A 154 68.47 -0.37 25.72
CA PRO A 154 69.50 -1.12 26.44
C PRO A 154 68.90 -1.93 27.59
N SER A 155 69.22 -3.22 27.66
CA SER A 155 69.00 -4.05 28.85
C SER A 155 70.16 -3.92 29.84
N ALA A 156 69.80 -3.83 31.11
CA ALA A 156 70.65 -3.55 32.25
C ALA A 156 71.61 -4.69 32.63
N ILE A 157 72.68 -4.25 33.28
CA ILE A 157 73.70 -4.96 34.05
C ILE A 157 73.10 -5.84 35.16
N THR A 158 73.68 -7.02 35.38
CA THR A 158 73.70 -7.71 36.68
C THR A 158 75.09 -8.31 36.93
N ILE A 159 75.70 -7.80 38.01
CA ILE A 159 76.78 -8.26 38.92
C ILE A 159 77.64 -9.45 38.48
#